data_AF-A0A964R1T7-F1
#
_entry.id   AF-A0A964R1T7-F1
#
_cell.length_a   1.000
_cell.length_b   1.000
_cell.length_c   1.000
_cell.angle_alpha   90.00
_cell.angle_beta   90.00
_cell.angle_gamma   90.00
#
_symmetry.space_group_name_H-M   'P 1'
#
loop_
_entity.id
_entity.type
_entity.pdbx_description
1 polymer ?
#
loop_
_entity_poly.entity_id
_entity_poly.type
_entity_poly.pdbx_seq_one_letter_code
_entity_poly.pdbx_strand_id
1 'polypeptide(L)'
;MSKNEELKSNPDSPERNPDINEMNQKLGELSDANPMEQESTPESDLEALKKLQESLVDNAKTALNAPDFETRNSLMAQAVGEESSFLAARSIGNPEAADKLKEIFAQACQESGQKFSAAFNESGEKNPDKEKEYKSAMNAAGEVALNHLSEALEVAGIDIDVKALLREATFDDVLKVVAKELKQAAPRGLTADKVRESLHKTAKGDYFEDQIDSLPFSESGKELSGEEEQSLDMSVRLANATWKAGQVHRAKWETGNKFEGSRIDPNKREAFNPFDLLKQEQYKKYKEQYGAEEALIRVGLEVYKDVIQYKPLVEEPKV
;
A
#
# COMPACT_ATOMS: atom_id res chain seq x y z
N MET A 1 -35.61 39.67 70.91
CA MET A 1 -36.82 40.54 70.98
C MET A 1 -36.67 41.64 69.95
N SER A 2 -37.78 41.96 69.28
CA SER A 2 -37.99 42.72 68.05
C SER A 2 -37.26 44.05 67.85
N LYS A 3 -37.03 44.41 66.57
CA LYS A 3 -37.74 45.49 65.82
C LYS A 3 -37.07 45.62 64.44
N ASN A 4 -37.77 45.33 63.34
CA ASN A 4 -38.77 46.11 62.58
C ASN A 4 -38.17 46.78 61.35
N GLU A 5 -38.94 46.64 60.27
CA GLU A 5 -38.80 47.08 58.87
C GLU A 5 -38.80 48.62 58.69
N GLU A 6 -38.32 49.08 57.52
CA GLU A 6 -39.07 49.86 56.49
C GLU A 6 -38.05 50.46 55.47
N LEU A 7 -38.07 50.17 54.16
CA LEU A 7 -38.99 50.49 53.03
C LEU A 7 -38.77 51.86 52.32
N LYS A 8 -38.66 51.77 50.98
CA LYS A 8 -38.87 52.78 49.89
C LYS A 8 -37.64 53.63 49.49
N SER A 9 -37.30 53.88 48.22
CA SER A 9 -38.13 54.14 47.01
C SER A 9 -37.28 54.13 45.71
N ASN A 10 -37.89 53.75 44.57
CA ASN A 10 -37.60 54.18 43.18
C ASN A 10 -38.45 55.46 42.89
N PRO A 11 -38.25 56.30 41.84
CA PRO A 11 -37.91 56.01 40.42
C PRO A 11 -36.91 57.06 39.80
N ASP A 12 -36.40 57.04 38.56
CA ASP A 12 -37.02 57.18 37.21
C ASP A 12 -35.97 56.91 36.09
N SER A 13 -36.48 56.34 34.99
CA SER A 13 -36.07 56.13 33.58
C SER A 13 -34.99 57.05 32.92
N PRO A 14 -34.44 56.77 31.70
CA PRO A 14 -34.96 55.88 30.65
C PRO A 14 -33.95 54.98 29.89
N GLU A 15 -34.55 54.02 29.18
CA GLU A 15 -34.12 53.32 27.98
C GLU A 15 -32.78 53.75 27.33
N ARG A 16 -31.85 52.80 27.19
CA ARG A 16 -31.09 52.58 25.96
C ARG A 16 -30.74 51.11 25.84
N ASN A 17 -31.38 50.49 24.86
CA ASN A 17 -31.10 49.15 24.34
C ASN A 17 -29.64 49.10 23.84
N PRO A 18 -28.75 48.25 24.37
CA PRO A 18 -27.48 48.01 23.71
C PRO A 18 -27.72 47.08 22.52
N ASP A 19 -27.41 47.64 21.37
CA ASP A 19 -27.39 47.07 20.03
C ASP A 19 -27.00 45.58 20.01
N ILE A 20 -27.85 44.73 19.44
CA ILE A 20 -27.56 43.31 19.17
C ILE A 20 -26.30 43.16 18.28
N ASN A 21 -25.87 44.24 17.62
CA ASN A 21 -24.63 44.30 16.85
C ASN A 21 -23.33 44.43 17.68
N GLU A 22 -23.37 44.83 18.96
CA GLU A 22 -22.15 44.85 19.80
C GLU A 22 -21.81 43.45 20.39
N MET A 23 -22.78 42.54 20.48
CA MET A 23 -22.51 41.14 20.88
C MET A 23 -21.95 40.28 19.74
N ASN A 24 -22.19 40.64 18.48
CA ASN A 24 -21.63 39.92 17.34
C ASN A 24 -20.19 40.35 17.01
N GLN A 25 -19.72 41.48 17.52
CA GLN A 25 -18.34 41.94 17.30
C GLN A 25 -17.33 41.35 18.29
N LYS A 26 -17.79 40.85 19.46
CA LYS A 26 -16.93 40.14 20.43
C LYS A 26 -16.84 38.62 20.24
N LEU A 27 -17.57 38.06 19.27
CA LEU A 27 -17.43 36.68 18.82
C LEU A 27 -16.62 36.54 17.51
N GLY A 28 -16.25 37.67 16.88
CA GLY A 28 -15.40 37.71 15.68
C GLY A 28 -13.89 37.79 15.95
N GLU A 29 -13.46 38.13 17.17
CA GLU A 29 -12.04 38.31 17.55
C GLU A 29 -11.46 37.12 18.34
N LEU A 30 -12.09 35.94 18.25
CA LEU A 30 -11.48 34.65 18.64
C LEU A 30 -11.24 33.76 17.40
N SER A 31 -11.08 34.37 16.23
CA SER A 31 -10.81 33.70 14.95
C SER A 31 -9.31 33.53 14.63
N ASP A 32 -8.44 33.67 15.63
CA ASP A 32 -7.04 33.22 15.56
C ASP A 32 -6.85 31.90 16.34
N ALA A 33 -7.80 30.98 16.20
CA ALA A 33 -7.45 29.59 16.39
C ALA A 33 -6.57 29.21 15.20
N ASN A 34 -5.25 29.08 15.46
CA ASN A 34 -4.38 28.20 14.69
C ASN A 34 -5.21 27.00 14.22
N PRO A 35 -5.16 26.59 12.95
CA PRO A 35 -5.66 25.27 12.60
C PRO A 35 -4.88 24.33 13.52
N MET A 36 -5.56 23.77 14.52
CA MET A 36 -5.04 22.61 15.20
C MET A 36 -4.87 21.61 14.07
N GLU A 37 -3.62 21.40 13.66
CA GLU A 37 -3.21 20.17 13.02
C GLU A 37 -3.88 19.08 13.85
N GLN A 38 -4.93 18.47 13.29
CA GLN A 38 -5.52 17.30 13.89
C GLN A 38 -4.44 16.24 13.78
N GLU A 39 -3.59 16.16 14.81
CA GLU A 39 -2.71 15.02 15.00
C GLU A 39 -3.62 13.80 14.92
N SER A 40 -3.43 13.04 13.83
CA SER A 40 -4.17 11.84 13.56
C SER A 40 -3.99 10.89 14.74
N THR A 41 -5.06 10.66 15.50
CA THR A 41 -5.00 9.67 16.57
C THR A 41 -4.95 8.28 15.93
N PRO A 42 -4.23 7.30 16.53
CA PRO A 42 -4.18 5.94 16.01
C PRO A 42 -5.55 5.29 15.76
N GLU A 43 -6.59 5.73 16.48
CA GLU A 43 -7.98 5.29 16.32
C GLU A 43 -8.65 5.92 15.08
N SER A 44 -8.47 7.22 14.83
CA SER A 44 -8.96 7.89 13.62
C SER A 44 -8.33 7.34 12.34
N ASP A 45 -7.05 6.99 12.43
CA ASP A 45 -6.23 6.40 11.38
C ASP A 45 -6.64 4.97 10.99
N LEU A 46 -7.12 4.21 11.97
CA LEU A 46 -7.62 2.85 11.77
C LEU A 46 -9.00 2.89 11.11
N GLU A 47 -9.83 3.86 11.48
CA GLU A 47 -11.16 4.04 10.90
C GLU A 47 -11.09 4.57 9.46
N ALA A 48 -10.18 5.49 9.16
CA ALA A 48 -9.89 5.94 7.80
C ALA A 48 -9.42 4.78 6.92
N LEU A 49 -8.51 3.93 7.42
CA LEU A 49 -8.04 2.75 6.68
C LEU A 49 -9.18 1.75 6.41
N LYS A 50 -10.06 1.50 7.39
CA LYS A 50 -11.22 0.61 7.19
C LYS A 50 -12.18 1.14 6.13
N LYS A 51 -12.52 2.44 6.17
CA LYS A 51 -13.39 3.08 5.17
C LYS A 51 -12.77 3.02 3.77
N LEU A 52 -11.47 3.25 3.68
CA LEU A 52 -10.73 3.09 2.43
C LEU A 52 -10.82 1.65 1.92
N GLN A 53 -10.53 0.65 2.77
CA GLN A 53 -10.62 -0.77 2.42
C GLN A 53 -12.03 -1.17 1.94
N GLU A 54 -13.08 -0.71 2.61
CA GLU A 54 -14.46 -0.95 2.20
C GLU A 54 -14.77 -0.35 0.82
N SER A 55 -14.37 0.90 0.58
CA SER A 55 -14.53 1.58 -0.72
C SER A 55 -13.78 0.86 -1.84
N LEU A 56 -12.55 0.42 -1.58
CA LEU A 56 -11.70 -0.30 -2.53
C LEU A 56 -12.33 -1.63 -2.96
N VAL A 57 -12.97 -2.35 -2.03
CA VAL A 57 -13.70 -3.57 -2.32
C VAL A 57 -14.86 -3.31 -3.29
N ASP A 58 -15.61 -2.21 -3.11
CA ASP A 58 -16.72 -1.87 -4.00
C ASP A 58 -16.24 -1.39 -5.38
N ASN A 59 -15.12 -0.66 -5.43
CA ASN A 59 -14.47 -0.28 -6.69
C ASN A 59 -13.97 -1.52 -7.45
N ALA A 60 -13.35 -2.48 -6.76
CA ALA A 60 -12.89 -3.73 -7.36
C ALA A 60 -14.06 -4.58 -7.90
N LYS A 61 -15.18 -4.67 -7.18
CA LYS A 61 -16.41 -5.33 -7.67
C LYS A 61 -16.94 -4.64 -8.93
N THR A 62 -16.92 -3.31 -8.96
CA THR A 62 -17.36 -2.53 -10.13
C THR A 62 -16.47 -2.82 -11.33
N ALA A 63 -15.14 -2.83 -11.14
CA ALA A 63 -14.18 -3.18 -12.18
C ALA A 63 -14.40 -4.61 -12.73
N LEU A 64 -14.57 -5.62 -11.85
CA LEU A 64 -14.80 -7.01 -12.27
C LEU A 64 -16.07 -7.17 -13.12
N ASN A 65 -17.10 -6.38 -12.85
CA ASN A 65 -18.37 -6.38 -13.60
C ASN A 65 -18.34 -5.52 -14.87
N ALA A 66 -17.23 -4.85 -15.17
CA ALA A 66 -17.14 -4.00 -16.35
C ALA A 66 -17.31 -4.80 -17.65
N PRO A 67 -17.99 -4.21 -18.66
CA PRO A 67 -18.42 -4.93 -19.87
C PRO A 67 -17.27 -5.30 -20.80
N ASP A 68 -16.19 -4.52 -20.79
CA ASP A 68 -15.05 -4.67 -21.69
C ASP A 68 -13.72 -4.66 -20.92
N PHE A 69 -12.63 -4.93 -21.64
CA PHE A 69 -11.27 -4.93 -21.09
C PHE A 69 -10.84 -3.54 -20.62
N GLU A 70 -11.05 -2.51 -21.43
CA GLU A 70 -10.53 -1.14 -21.19
C GLU A 70 -11.17 -0.51 -19.95
N THR A 71 -12.48 -0.61 -19.84
CA THR A 71 -13.26 -0.14 -18.69
C THR A 71 -12.85 -0.88 -17.42
N ARG A 72 -12.66 -2.21 -17.50
CA ARG A 72 -12.16 -2.99 -16.36
C ARG A 72 -10.77 -2.53 -15.93
N ASN A 73 -9.88 -2.34 -16.91
CA ASN A 73 -8.52 -1.93 -16.67
C ASN A 73 -8.48 -0.59 -15.95
N SER A 74 -9.23 0.40 -16.47
CA SER A 74 -9.34 1.73 -15.89
C SER A 74 -9.88 1.74 -14.47
N LEU A 75 -10.98 1.03 -14.22
CA LEU A 75 -11.57 0.98 -12.88
C LEU A 75 -10.66 0.27 -11.88
N MET A 76 -10.01 -0.82 -12.29
CA MET A 76 -9.06 -1.53 -11.41
C MET A 76 -7.80 -0.70 -11.15
N ALA A 77 -7.27 -0.02 -12.17
CA ALA A 77 -6.11 0.84 -12.03
C ALA A 77 -6.35 1.97 -11.03
N GLN A 78 -7.54 2.58 -11.06
CA GLN A 78 -7.94 3.59 -10.08
C GLN A 78 -8.02 3.02 -8.66
N ALA A 79 -8.67 1.86 -8.49
CA ALA A 79 -8.82 1.24 -7.18
C ALA A 79 -7.46 0.81 -6.59
N VAL A 80 -6.66 0.05 -7.34
CA VAL A 80 -5.33 -0.40 -6.90
C VAL A 80 -4.41 0.78 -6.65
N GLY A 81 -4.45 1.79 -7.53
CA GLY A 81 -3.63 2.98 -7.43
C GLY A 81 -3.94 3.79 -6.16
N GLU A 82 -5.22 4.00 -5.86
CA GLU A 82 -5.68 4.70 -4.66
C GLU A 82 -5.30 3.98 -3.36
N GLU A 83 -5.46 2.66 -3.31
CA GLU A 83 -4.98 1.88 -2.16
C GLU A 83 -3.47 2.08 -1.97
N SER A 84 -2.73 1.81 -3.03
CA SER A 84 -1.29 1.63 -2.95
C SER A 84 -0.60 2.96 -2.67
N SER A 85 -1.12 4.07 -3.22
CA SER A 85 -0.62 5.42 -2.93
C SER A 85 -0.89 5.83 -1.48
N PHE A 86 -2.09 5.56 -0.95
CA PHE A 86 -2.41 5.86 0.45
C PHE A 86 -1.49 5.09 1.40
N LEU A 87 -1.32 3.79 1.16
CA LEU A 87 -0.45 2.98 2.01
C LEU A 87 1.02 3.38 1.87
N ALA A 88 1.48 3.72 0.66
CA ALA A 88 2.84 4.21 0.43
C ALA A 88 3.10 5.52 1.18
N ALA A 89 2.22 6.52 1.01
CA ALA A 89 2.28 7.82 1.69
C ALA A 89 2.37 7.66 3.22
N ARG A 90 1.57 6.76 3.79
CA ARG A 90 1.62 6.45 5.23
C ARG A 90 2.92 5.77 5.65
N SER A 91 3.39 4.81 4.87
CA SER A 91 4.60 4.05 5.21
C SER A 91 5.85 4.93 5.24
N ILE A 92 5.91 5.91 4.33
CA ILE A 92 7.00 6.89 4.33
C ILE A 92 6.81 8.03 5.33
N GLY A 93 5.70 8.06 6.08
CA GLY A 93 5.42 9.12 7.04
C GLY A 93 5.09 10.48 6.39
N ASN A 94 4.63 10.49 5.15
CA ASN A 94 4.22 11.69 4.41
C ASN A 94 2.80 11.52 3.85
N PRO A 95 1.74 11.61 4.69
CA PRO A 95 0.36 11.41 4.24
C PRO A 95 -0.11 12.42 3.18
N GLU A 96 0.47 13.63 3.15
CA GLU A 96 0.13 14.68 2.18
C GLU A 96 0.55 14.33 0.75
N ALA A 97 1.52 13.42 0.58
CA ALA A 97 1.91 12.91 -0.74
C ALA A 97 0.85 11.99 -1.37
N ALA A 98 -0.15 11.51 -0.61
CA ALA A 98 -1.09 10.48 -1.07
C ALA A 98 -1.85 10.88 -2.36
N ASP A 99 -2.29 12.13 -2.48
CA ASP A 99 -3.04 12.61 -3.64
C ASP A 99 -2.20 12.65 -4.91
N LYS A 100 -0.96 13.13 -4.82
CA LYS A 100 -0.04 13.15 -5.96
C LYS A 100 0.42 11.74 -6.33
N LEU A 101 0.72 10.91 -5.32
CA LEU A 101 1.06 9.50 -5.53
C LEU A 101 -0.11 8.73 -6.15
N LYS A 102 -1.37 9.09 -5.86
CA LYS A 102 -2.55 8.44 -6.44
C LYS A 102 -2.56 8.53 -7.96
N GLU A 103 -2.22 9.68 -8.52
CA GLU A 103 -2.14 9.86 -9.98
C GLU A 103 -1.07 8.96 -10.59
N ILE A 104 0.13 8.97 -10.02
CA ILE A 104 1.28 8.17 -10.48
C ILE A 104 0.98 6.67 -10.39
N PHE A 105 0.48 6.21 -9.25
CA PHE A 105 0.16 4.80 -9.05
C PHE A 105 -0.99 4.33 -9.94
N ALA A 106 -2.03 5.16 -10.13
CA ALA A 106 -3.12 4.83 -11.03
C ALA A 106 -2.64 4.74 -12.49
N GLN A 107 -1.76 5.65 -12.93
CA GLN A 107 -1.17 5.60 -14.26
C GLN A 107 -0.30 4.35 -14.44
N ALA A 108 0.58 4.05 -13.49
CA ALA A 108 1.40 2.84 -13.51
C ALA A 108 0.53 1.56 -13.57
N CYS A 109 -0.56 1.50 -12.79
CA CYS A 109 -1.50 0.39 -12.83
C CYS A 109 -2.21 0.27 -14.18
N GLN A 110 -2.65 1.40 -14.76
CA GLN A 110 -3.30 1.44 -16.08
C GLN A 110 -2.36 0.92 -17.17
N GLU A 111 -1.13 1.43 -17.20
CA GLU A 111 -0.11 1.04 -18.17
C GLU A 111 0.28 -0.43 -18.04
N SER A 112 0.47 -0.92 -16.81
CA SER A 112 0.76 -2.33 -16.53
C SER A 112 -0.38 -3.22 -16.98
N GLY A 113 -1.61 -2.88 -16.60
CA GLY A 113 -2.80 -3.62 -17.02
C GLY A 113 -2.97 -3.63 -18.54
N GLN A 114 -2.64 -2.54 -19.24
CA GLN A 114 -2.70 -2.47 -20.70
C GLN A 114 -1.74 -3.46 -21.38
N LYS A 115 -0.61 -3.82 -20.74
CA LYS A 115 0.31 -4.87 -21.26
C LYS A 115 -0.40 -6.20 -21.43
N PHE A 116 -1.47 -6.46 -20.68
CA PHE A 116 -2.25 -7.69 -20.80
C PHE A 116 -3.19 -7.68 -22.01
N SER A 117 -3.55 -6.53 -22.60
CA SER A 117 -4.56 -6.43 -23.67
C SER A 117 -4.39 -7.45 -24.80
N ALA A 118 -3.16 -7.73 -25.25
CA ALA A 118 -2.87 -8.70 -26.31
C ALA A 118 -3.22 -10.16 -25.96
N ALA A 119 -3.36 -10.48 -24.67
CA ALA A 119 -3.76 -11.79 -24.17
C ALA A 119 -5.29 -11.92 -23.96
N PHE A 120 -6.05 -10.86 -24.16
CA PHE A 120 -7.49 -10.81 -23.94
C PHE A 120 -8.24 -10.32 -25.19
N ASN A 121 -9.52 -10.67 -25.31
CA ASN A 121 -10.41 -10.11 -26.34
C ASN A 121 -11.09 -8.82 -25.84
N GLU A 122 -11.95 -8.20 -26.65
CA GLU A 122 -12.65 -6.95 -26.31
C GLU A 122 -13.55 -7.07 -25.06
N SER A 123 -14.20 -8.23 -24.85
CA SER A 123 -14.97 -8.50 -23.62
C SER A 123 -14.08 -8.77 -22.39
N GLY A 124 -12.77 -8.85 -22.60
CA GLY A 124 -11.76 -9.09 -21.60
C GLY A 124 -11.72 -10.54 -21.10
N GLU A 125 -12.05 -11.50 -21.95
CA GLU A 125 -11.81 -12.93 -21.73
C GLU A 125 -10.40 -13.29 -22.22
N LYS A 126 -9.69 -14.12 -21.44
CA LYS A 126 -8.34 -14.57 -21.79
C LYS A 126 -8.41 -15.46 -23.02
N ASN A 127 -7.57 -15.18 -24.02
CA ASN A 127 -7.39 -16.06 -25.16
C ASN A 127 -6.43 -17.21 -24.78
N PRO A 128 -6.87 -18.48 -24.82
CA PRO A 128 -6.04 -19.62 -24.44
C PRO A 128 -4.79 -19.79 -25.32
N ASP A 129 -4.83 -19.30 -26.55
CA ASP A 129 -3.70 -19.38 -27.50
C ASP A 129 -2.65 -18.27 -27.27
N LYS A 130 -2.91 -17.35 -26.32
CA LYS A 130 -2.10 -16.16 -26.05
C LYS A 130 -1.33 -16.24 -24.72
N GLU A 131 -0.99 -17.45 -24.30
CA GLU A 131 -0.23 -17.68 -23.06
C GLU A 131 1.16 -17.02 -23.07
N LYS A 132 1.79 -16.90 -24.25
CA LYS A 132 3.08 -16.21 -24.39
C LYS A 132 2.94 -14.71 -24.13
N GLU A 133 1.92 -14.09 -24.70
CA GLU A 133 1.59 -12.68 -24.48
C GLU A 133 1.23 -12.42 -23.01
N TYR A 134 0.47 -13.33 -22.39
CA TYR A 134 0.16 -13.25 -20.96
C TYR A 134 1.43 -13.27 -20.10
N LYS A 135 2.36 -14.21 -20.35
CA LYS A 135 3.66 -14.26 -19.63
C LYS A 135 4.52 -13.03 -19.89
N SER A 136 4.54 -12.54 -21.12
CA SER A 136 5.25 -11.30 -21.47
C SER A 136 4.69 -10.10 -20.71
N ALA A 137 3.36 -10.01 -20.56
CA ALA A 137 2.71 -8.94 -19.80
C ALA A 137 3.06 -9.00 -18.30
N MET A 138 3.11 -10.21 -17.71
CA MET A 138 3.54 -10.38 -16.31
C MET A 138 4.97 -9.87 -16.09
N ASN A 139 5.88 -10.12 -17.03
CA ASN A 139 7.27 -9.64 -16.93
C ASN A 139 7.38 -8.12 -17.13
N ALA A 140 6.44 -7.49 -17.85
CA ALA A 140 6.44 -6.04 -18.10
C ALA A 140 5.96 -5.21 -16.91
N ALA A 141 5.31 -5.81 -15.90
CA ALA A 141 4.83 -5.10 -14.72
C ALA A 141 5.97 -4.41 -13.95
N GLY A 142 7.10 -5.11 -13.75
CA GLY A 142 8.30 -4.54 -13.11
C GLY A 142 8.92 -3.39 -13.90
N GLU A 143 8.89 -3.46 -15.25
CA GLU A 143 9.36 -2.38 -16.12
C GLU A 143 8.49 -1.13 -15.98
N VAL A 144 7.17 -1.30 -15.99
CA VAL A 144 6.23 -0.18 -15.78
C VAL A 144 6.46 0.42 -14.40
N ALA A 145 6.54 -0.39 -13.35
CA ALA A 145 6.80 0.11 -12.00
C ALA A 145 8.10 0.92 -11.93
N LEU A 146 9.18 0.44 -12.56
CA LEU A 146 10.47 1.15 -12.57
C LEU A 146 10.39 2.50 -13.29
N ASN A 147 9.61 2.60 -14.37
CA ASN A 147 9.44 3.85 -15.12
C ASN A 147 8.75 4.95 -14.33
N HIS A 148 7.86 4.59 -13.39
CA HIS A 148 7.10 5.52 -12.55
C HIS A 148 7.76 5.79 -11.19
N LEU A 149 8.76 4.98 -10.82
CA LEU A 149 9.34 5.02 -9.48
C LEU A 149 10.07 6.33 -9.16
N SER A 150 10.83 6.88 -10.11
CA SER A 150 11.56 8.14 -9.88
C SER A 150 10.61 9.31 -9.61
N GLU A 151 9.50 9.40 -10.34
CA GLU A 151 8.48 10.44 -10.11
C GLU A 151 7.76 10.25 -8.77
N ALA A 152 7.46 9.01 -8.39
CA ALA A 152 6.87 8.71 -7.09
C ALA A 152 7.79 9.12 -5.93
N LEU A 153 9.10 8.88 -6.05
CA LEU A 153 10.08 9.30 -5.05
C LEU A 153 10.25 10.82 -4.99
N GLU A 154 10.26 11.51 -6.13
CA GLU A 154 10.31 12.97 -6.19
C GLU A 154 9.11 13.61 -5.47
N VAL A 155 7.90 13.12 -5.73
CA VAL A 155 6.67 13.57 -5.05
C VAL A 155 6.71 13.28 -3.55
N ALA A 156 7.32 12.18 -3.16
CA ALA A 156 7.53 11.81 -1.76
C ALA A 156 8.60 12.67 -1.06
N GLY A 157 9.38 13.45 -1.80
CA GLY A 157 10.50 14.24 -1.29
C GLY A 157 11.74 13.41 -0.97
N ILE A 158 11.92 12.26 -1.62
CA ILE A 158 13.03 11.33 -1.40
C ILE A 158 14.02 11.43 -2.56
N ASP A 159 15.26 11.81 -2.25
CA ASP A 159 16.34 11.98 -3.24
C ASP A 159 17.45 10.95 -3.01
N ILE A 160 17.33 9.79 -3.67
CA ILE A 160 18.36 8.74 -3.66
C ILE A 160 18.54 8.14 -5.06
N ASP A 161 19.69 7.50 -5.29
CA ASP A 161 19.86 6.62 -6.45
C ASP A 161 19.10 5.30 -6.23
N VAL A 162 17.81 5.30 -6.55
CA VAL A 162 16.94 4.13 -6.40
C VAL A 162 17.39 2.94 -7.24
N LYS A 163 18.06 3.16 -8.37
CA LYS A 163 18.54 2.07 -9.22
C LYS A 163 19.72 1.36 -8.56
N ALA A 164 20.64 2.12 -7.97
CA ALA A 164 21.71 1.56 -7.16
C ALA A 164 21.15 0.79 -5.95
N LEU A 165 20.19 1.38 -5.23
CA LEU A 165 19.51 0.72 -4.10
C LEU A 165 18.88 -0.61 -4.52
N LEU A 166 18.08 -0.65 -5.59
CA LEU A 166 17.40 -1.88 -6.06
C LEU A 166 18.38 -2.95 -6.51
N ARG A 167 19.51 -2.54 -7.12
CA ARG A 167 20.59 -3.45 -7.51
C ARG A 167 21.21 -4.12 -6.30
N GLU A 168 21.52 -3.34 -5.27
CA GLU A 168 22.21 -3.79 -4.05
C GLU A 168 21.29 -4.44 -3.01
N ALA A 169 19.98 -4.17 -3.06
CA ALA A 169 19.01 -4.64 -2.09
C ALA A 169 19.11 -6.16 -1.86
N THR A 170 19.29 -6.54 -0.60
CA THR A 170 19.41 -7.92 -0.15
C THR A 170 18.08 -8.45 0.39
N PHE A 171 18.01 -9.75 0.65
CA PHE A 171 16.86 -10.33 1.33
C PHE A 171 16.69 -9.75 2.75
N ASP A 172 17.79 -9.49 3.46
CA ASP A 172 17.78 -8.94 4.82
C ASP A 172 17.17 -7.53 4.86
N ASP A 173 17.44 -6.72 3.84
CA ASP A 173 16.88 -5.38 3.70
C ASP A 173 15.36 -5.42 3.55
N VAL A 174 14.86 -6.30 2.68
CA VAL A 174 13.42 -6.51 2.50
C VAL A 174 12.79 -7.06 3.78
N LEU A 175 13.46 -7.99 4.47
CA LEU A 175 12.95 -8.58 5.70
C LEU A 175 12.79 -7.54 6.82
N LYS A 176 13.68 -6.54 6.90
CA LYS A 176 13.57 -5.40 7.83
C LYS A 176 12.36 -4.53 7.51
N VAL A 177 12.14 -4.20 6.24
CA VAL A 177 10.95 -3.46 5.78
C VAL A 177 9.68 -4.21 6.19
N VAL A 178 9.61 -5.51 5.88
CA VAL A 178 8.45 -6.35 6.23
C VAL A 178 8.22 -6.42 7.74
N ALA A 179 9.29 -6.55 8.54
CA ALA A 179 9.17 -6.57 10.00
C ALA A 179 8.55 -5.27 10.54
N LYS A 180 9.02 -4.12 10.04
CA LYS A 180 8.51 -2.79 10.40
C LYS A 180 7.02 -2.67 10.07
N GLU A 181 6.62 -3.04 8.85
CA GLU A 181 5.22 -2.98 8.41
C GLU A 181 4.30 -3.89 9.23
N LEU A 182 4.77 -5.09 9.59
CA LEU A 182 4.04 -6.03 10.43
C LEU A 182 4.11 -5.69 11.93
N LYS A 183 4.79 -4.59 12.31
CA LYS A 183 5.04 -4.18 13.70
C LYS A 183 5.69 -5.30 14.52
N GLN A 184 6.59 -6.06 13.89
CA GLN A 184 7.38 -7.11 14.52
C GLN A 184 8.81 -6.62 14.77
N ALA A 185 9.50 -7.26 15.71
CA ALA A 185 10.93 -7.01 15.87
C ALA A 185 11.66 -7.48 14.61
N ALA A 186 12.60 -6.66 14.12
CA ALA A 186 13.51 -7.07 13.08
C ALA A 186 14.27 -8.34 13.54
N PRO A 187 14.38 -9.36 12.68
CA PRO A 187 15.07 -10.58 13.02
C PRO A 187 16.54 -10.28 13.36
N ARG A 188 17.05 -10.85 14.46
CA ARG A 188 18.44 -10.64 14.91
C ARG A 188 19.23 -11.95 14.87
N GLY A 189 20.44 -11.91 14.32
CA GLY A 189 21.34 -13.07 14.29
C GLY A 189 20.88 -14.20 13.36
N LEU A 190 20.04 -13.89 12.38
CA LEU A 190 19.69 -14.80 11.29
C LEU A 190 20.84 -14.86 10.30
N THR A 191 21.37 -16.06 10.09
CA THR A 191 22.37 -16.32 9.06
C THR A 191 21.67 -16.68 7.75
N ALA A 192 22.34 -16.45 6.62
CA ALA A 192 21.84 -16.84 5.30
C ALA A 192 21.39 -18.32 5.26
N ASP A 193 22.17 -19.22 5.87
CA ASP A 193 21.86 -20.65 5.90
C ASP A 193 20.58 -20.97 6.67
N LYS A 194 20.34 -20.31 7.81
CA LYS A 194 19.09 -20.48 8.58
C LYS A 194 17.89 -19.95 7.81
N VAL A 195 18.05 -18.83 7.10
CA VAL A 195 16.99 -18.28 6.25
C VAL A 195 16.67 -19.27 5.13
N ARG A 196 17.68 -19.79 4.42
CA ARG A 196 17.49 -20.79 3.35
C ARG A 196 16.83 -22.06 3.87
N GLU A 197 17.27 -22.60 5.00
CA GLU A 197 16.65 -23.78 5.62
C GLU A 197 15.17 -23.53 5.93
N SER A 198 14.85 -22.37 6.51
CA SER A 198 13.47 -21.96 6.80
C SER A 198 12.64 -21.82 5.52
N LEU A 199 13.20 -21.24 4.46
CA LEU A 199 12.52 -21.08 3.18
C LEU A 199 12.31 -22.42 2.46
N HIS A 200 13.29 -23.31 2.41
CA HIS A 200 13.12 -24.67 1.86
C HIS A 200 12.05 -25.47 2.62
N LYS A 201 11.87 -25.21 3.92
CA LYS A 201 10.79 -25.81 4.72
C LYS A 201 9.41 -25.20 4.43
N THR A 202 9.32 -23.87 4.30
CA THR A 202 8.05 -23.13 4.27
C THR A 202 7.56 -22.75 2.87
N ALA A 203 8.45 -22.73 1.88
CA ALA A 203 8.17 -22.42 0.47
C ALA A 203 8.26 -23.66 -0.44
N LYS A 204 8.19 -24.87 0.13
CA LYS A 204 8.17 -26.11 -0.64
C LYS A 204 7.00 -26.15 -1.63
N GLY A 205 7.29 -26.40 -2.90
CA GLY A 205 6.33 -26.37 -4.02
C GLY A 205 6.00 -24.98 -4.54
N ASP A 206 6.68 -23.93 -4.05
CA ASP A 206 6.59 -22.58 -4.58
C ASP A 206 7.40 -22.49 -5.90
N TYR A 207 6.93 -21.72 -6.87
CA TYR A 207 7.63 -21.55 -8.15
C TYR A 207 9.02 -20.89 -7.99
N PHE A 208 9.26 -20.26 -6.84
CA PHE A 208 10.50 -19.61 -6.48
C PHE A 208 11.45 -20.52 -5.69
N GLU A 209 11.07 -21.77 -5.39
CA GLU A 209 11.86 -22.71 -4.58
C GLU A 209 13.30 -22.87 -5.13
N ASP A 210 13.44 -23.03 -6.44
CA ASP A 210 14.73 -23.19 -7.12
C ASP A 210 15.65 -21.96 -7.04
N GLN A 211 15.11 -20.79 -6.66
CA GLN A 211 15.85 -19.53 -6.55
C GLN A 211 16.27 -19.21 -5.11
N ILE A 212 15.79 -19.96 -4.11
CA ILE A 212 16.06 -19.69 -2.67
C ILE A 212 17.56 -19.66 -2.38
N ASP A 213 18.33 -20.59 -2.93
CA ASP A 213 19.77 -20.68 -2.65
C ASP A 213 20.56 -19.50 -3.25
N SER A 214 20.00 -18.84 -4.26
CA SER A 214 20.59 -17.69 -4.95
C SER A 214 20.24 -16.33 -4.34
N LEU A 215 19.43 -16.31 -3.28
CA LEU A 215 19.06 -15.06 -2.61
C LEU A 215 20.31 -14.32 -2.10
N PRO A 216 20.43 -12.99 -2.37
CA PRO A 216 21.51 -12.18 -1.85
C PRO A 216 21.28 -11.84 -0.38
N PHE A 217 22.34 -11.95 0.42
CA PHE A 217 22.36 -11.62 1.84
C PHE A 217 23.45 -10.59 2.11
N SER A 218 23.26 -9.74 3.13
CA SER A 218 24.23 -8.70 3.45
C SER A 218 25.48 -9.30 4.09
N GLU A 219 26.62 -9.22 3.40
CA GLU A 219 27.92 -9.60 3.98
C GLU A 219 28.52 -8.48 4.84
N SER A 220 28.20 -7.23 4.52
CA SER A 220 28.81 -6.02 5.09
C SER A 220 28.11 -5.50 6.34
N GLY A 221 26.90 -6.01 6.65
CA GLY A 221 26.09 -5.52 7.75
C GLY A 221 25.67 -4.05 7.61
N LYS A 222 25.80 -3.46 6.41
CA LYS A 222 25.36 -2.08 6.13
C LYS A 222 23.86 -1.98 6.44
N GLU A 223 23.50 -1.02 7.27
CA GLU A 223 22.10 -0.68 7.50
C GLU A 223 21.65 0.32 6.45
N LEU A 224 20.42 0.14 5.95
CA LEU A 224 19.78 1.13 5.11
C LEU A 224 19.55 2.42 5.92
N SER A 225 19.76 3.56 5.29
CA SER A 225 19.29 4.85 5.81
C SER A 225 17.75 4.88 5.84
N GLY A 226 17.18 5.84 6.57
CA GLY A 226 15.72 6.02 6.60
C GLY A 226 15.13 6.25 5.20
N GLU A 227 15.81 7.03 4.35
CA GLU A 227 15.41 7.28 2.97
C GLU A 227 15.57 6.04 2.06
N GLU A 228 16.63 5.24 2.27
CA GLU A 228 16.81 3.96 1.57
C GLU A 228 15.68 2.97 1.95
N GLU A 229 15.30 2.87 3.23
CA GLU A 229 14.16 2.05 3.66
C GLU A 229 12.84 2.51 3.03
N GLN A 230 12.56 3.82 3.08
CA GLN A 230 11.34 4.41 2.52
C GLN A 230 11.27 4.19 1.01
N SER A 231 12.39 4.32 0.32
CA SER A 231 12.47 4.09 -1.13
C SER A 231 12.28 2.63 -1.49
N LEU A 232 12.87 1.70 -0.73
CA LEU A 232 12.67 0.27 -0.94
C LEU A 232 11.20 -0.11 -0.74
N ASP A 233 10.56 0.44 0.29
CA ASP A 233 9.14 0.20 0.55
C ASP A 233 8.24 0.78 -0.56
N MET A 234 8.49 2.01 -1.02
CA MET A 234 7.81 2.60 -2.18
C MET A 234 7.95 1.71 -3.42
N SER A 235 9.15 1.19 -3.65
CA SER A 235 9.46 0.29 -4.79
C SER A 235 8.66 -1.02 -4.72
N VAL A 236 8.58 -1.62 -3.53
CA VAL A 236 7.77 -2.82 -3.27
C VAL A 236 6.30 -2.53 -3.56
N ARG A 237 5.77 -1.42 -3.03
CA ARG A 237 4.35 -1.07 -3.17
C ARG A 237 3.97 -0.80 -4.62
N LEU A 238 4.84 -0.12 -5.37
CA LEU A 238 4.59 0.16 -6.79
C LEU A 238 4.68 -1.10 -7.67
N ALA A 239 5.67 -1.98 -7.42
CA ALA A 239 5.72 -3.31 -8.07
C ALA A 239 4.46 -4.12 -7.76
N ASN A 240 4.03 -4.10 -6.51
CA ASN A 240 2.84 -4.81 -6.08
C ASN A 240 1.57 -4.31 -6.77
N ALA A 241 1.41 -2.99 -6.85
CA ALA A 241 0.28 -2.32 -7.49
C ALA A 241 0.19 -2.67 -8.98
N THR A 242 1.29 -2.52 -9.70
CA THR A 242 1.37 -2.85 -11.13
C THR A 242 1.11 -4.33 -11.40
N TRP A 243 1.58 -5.24 -10.55
CA TRP A 243 1.30 -6.68 -10.66
C TRP A 243 -0.17 -7.02 -10.35
N LYS A 244 -0.74 -6.41 -9.30
CA LYS A 244 -2.16 -6.58 -8.93
C LYS A 244 -3.10 -6.17 -10.05
N ALA A 245 -2.82 -5.07 -10.74
CA ALA A 245 -3.62 -4.61 -11.88
C ALA A 245 -3.72 -5.67 -12.98
N GLY A 246 -2.67 -6.46 -13.22
CA GLY A 246 -2.70 -7.58 -14.17
C GLY A 246 -3.54 -8.78 -13.73
N GLN A 247 -3.67 -9.03 -12.42
CA GLN A 247 -4.40 -10.18 -11.88
C GLN A 247 -5.92 -10.06 -12.04
N VAL A 248 -6.49 -8.87 -12.14
CA VAL A 248 -7.96 -8.71 -12.27
C VAL A 248 -8.47 -9.36 -13.55
N HIS A 249 -7.69 -9.26 -14.62
CA HIS A 249 -8.04 -9.81 -15.92
C HIS A 249 -8.02 -11.34 -15.87
N ARG A 250 -7.07 -11.91 -15.13
CA ARG A 250 -7.01 -13.35 -14.84
C ARG A 250 -8.19 -13.81 -13.98
N ALA A 251 -8.53 -13.07 -12.94
CA ALA A 251 -9.59 -13.42 -12.00
C ALA A 251 -11.00 -13.41 -12.61
N LYS A 252 -11.27 -12.56 -13.62
CA LYS A 252 -12.56 -12.62 -14.34
C LYS A 252 -12.74 -13.94 -15.11
N TRP A 253 -11.65 -14.55 -15.58
CA TRP A 253 -11.69 -15.70 -16.49
C TRP A 253 -11.47 -17.04 -15.81
N GLU A 254 -10.52 -17.12 -14.88
CA GLU A 254 -10.40 -18.31 -14.04
C GLU A 254 -11.68 -18.40 -13.18
N THR A 255 -12.39 -19.53 -13.25
CA THR A 255 -13.61 -19.78 -12.45
C THR A 255 -13.43 -21.07 -11.67
N GLY A 256 -14.00 -21.16 -10.46
CA GLY A 256 -13.99 -22.35 -9.58
C GLY A 256 -13.19 -22.20 -8.27
N ASN A 257 -13.17 -23.26 -7.45
CA ASN A 257 -12.57 -23.30 -6.09
C ASN A 257 -11.02 -23.11 -6.03
N LYS A 258 -10.36 -22.63 -7.09
CA LYS A 258 -8.90 -22.45 -7.15
C LYS A 258 -8.39 -21.12 -6.55
N PHE A 259 -9.29 -20.29 -6.04
CA PHE A 259 -9.00 -18.91 -5.60
C PHE A 259 -8.80 -18.72 -4.10
N GLU A 260 -8.90 -19.78 -3.29
CA GLU A 260 -8.56 -19.66 -1.87
C GLU A 260 -7.10 -19.22 -1.72
N GLY A 261 -6.90 -17.96 -1.32
CA GLY A 261 -5.56 -17.34 -1.17
C GLY A 261 -5.04 -16.55 -2.38
N SER A 262 -5.85 -16.28 -3.41
CA SER A 262 -5.48 -15.38 -4.51
C SER A 262 -5.64 -13.90 -4.13
N ARG A 263 -4.89 -12.99 -4.79
CA ARG A 263 -5.00 -11.53 -4.55
C ARG A 263 -6.38 -10.96 -4.97
N ILE A 264 -7.12 -11.70 -5.82
CA ILE A 264 -8.47 -11.39 -6.31
C ILE A 264 -9.30 -12.69 -6.39
N ASP A 265 -10.15 -12.97 -5.39
CA ASP A 265 -11.14 -14.07 -5.39
C ASP A 265 -12.56 -13.58 -5.77
N PRO A 266 -13.01 -13.80 -7.02
CA PRO A 266 -14.30 -13.30 -7.50
C PRO A 266 -15.53 -13.89 -6.78
N ASN A 267 -15.39 -15.00 -6.05
CA ASN A 267 -16.52 -15.72 -5.43
C ASN A 267 -16.83 -15.25 -4.00
N LYS A 268 -15.81 -14.78 -3.26
CA LYS A 268 -15.96 -14.39 -1.85
C LYS A 268 -16.24 -12.89 -1.67
N ARG A 269 -16.22 -12.08 -2.73
CA ARG A 269 -16.32 -10.61 -2.67
C ARG A 269 -15.28 -9.91 -1.78
N GLU A 270 -14.32 -10.66 -1.23
CA GLU A 270 -13.06 -10.26 -0.59
C GLU A 270 -11.91 -10.16 -1.63
N ALA A 271 -12.27 -10.07 -2.92
CA ALA A 271 -11.41 -10.17 -4.11
C ALA A 271 -10.46 -8.99 -4.33
N PHE A 272 -10.19 -8.22 -3.30
CA PHE A 272 -9.15 -7.24 -3.30
C PHE A 272 -8.53 -7.42 -1.93
N ASN A 273 -7.45 -8.19 -1.86
CA ASN A 273 -6.72 -8.35 -0.62
C ASN A 273 -5.67 -7.24 -0.57
N PRO A 274 -5.86 -6.19 0.26
CA PRO A 274 -4.84 -5.20 0.50
C PRO A 274 -3.49 -5.84 0.71
N PHE A 275 -2.43 -5.22 0.18
CA PHE A 275 -1.11 -5.83 0.27
C PHE A 275 -0.73 -6.07 1.74
N ASP A 276 -1.07 -5.13 2.61
CA ASP A 276 -0.81 -5.21 4.04
C ASP A 276 -1.72 -6.24 4.74
N LEU A 277 -2.97 -6.40 4.30
CA LEU A 277 -3.86 -7.43 4.84
C LEU A 277 -3.37 -8.83 4.47
N LEU A 278 -3.01 -9.05 3.20
CA LEU A 278 -2.46 -10.32 2.73
C LEU A 278 -1.19 -10.70 3.50
N LYS A 279 -0.27 -9.74 3.69
CA LYS A 279 0.95 -9.95 4.50
C LYS A 279 0.60 -10.35 5.94
N GLN A 280 -0.38 -9.67 6.56
CA GLN A 280 -0.81 -9.99 7.93
C GLN A 280 -1.47 -11.37 8.04
N GLU A 281 -2.34 -11.74 7.09
CA GLU A 281 -2.99 -13.05 7.05
C GLU A 281 -1.99 -14.17 6.84
N GLN A 282 -1.06 -14.01 5.91
CA GLN A 282 0.03 -14.96 5.68
C GLN A 282 0.90 -15.09 6.93
N TYR A 283 1.31 -13.97 7.53
CA TYR A 283 2.10 -13.99 8.77
C TYR A 283 1.37 -14.76 9.87
N LYS A 284 0.08 -14.47 10.11
CA LYS A 284 -0.72 -15.17 11.13
C LYS A 284 -0.79 -16.68 10.85
N LYS A 285 -1.10 -17.06 9.61
CA LYS A 285 -1.20 -18.47 9.19
C LYS A 285 0.12 -19.21 9.41
N TYR A 286 1.24 -18.67 8.93
CA TYR A 286 2.55 -19.33 9.08
C TYR A 286 3.02 -19.31 10.53
N LYS A 287 2.70 -18.26 11.30
CA LYS A 287 3.08 -18.16 12.71
C LYS A 287 2.43 -19.26 13.53
N GLU A 288 1.16 -19.56 13.29
CA GLU A 288 0.44 -20.64 13.96
C GLU A 288 1.06 -22.01 13.68
N GLN A 289 1.64 -22.21 12.49
CA GLN A 289 2.17 -23.50 12.06
C GLN A 289 3.67 -23.70 12.34
N TYR A 290 4.47 -22.65 12.19
CA TYR A 290 5.94 -22.75 12.17
C TYR A 290 6.65 -21.90 13.21
N GLY A 291 5.98 -20.90 13.80
CA GLY A 291 6.61 -19.91 14.67
C GLY A 291 6.75 -18.54 14.02
N ALA A 292 7.01 -17.53 14.83
CA ALA A 292 7.02 -16.13 14.39
C ALA A 292 8.18 -15.80 13.45
N GLU A 293 9.36 -16.38 13.69
CA GLU A 293 10.56 -16.13 12.87
C GLU A 293 10.39 -16.70 11.47
N GLU A 294 9.97 -17.96 11.36
CA GLU A 294 9.70 -18.63 10.07
C GLU A 294 8.57 -17.95 9.30
N ALA A 295 7.53 -17.49 10.00
CA ALA A 295 6.46 -16.73 9.38
C ALA A 295 6.95 -15.41 8.78
N LEU A 296 7.81 -14.69 9.49
CA LEU A 296 8.38 -13.43 9.02
C LEU A 296 9.28 -13.67 7.81
N ILE A 297 10.15 -14.67 7.86
CA ILE A 297 11.00 -15.08 6.72
C ILE A 297 10.15 -15.43 5.50
N ARG A 298 9.08 -16.22 5.70
CA ARG A 298 8.19 -16.63 4.60
C ARG A 298 7.46 -15.45 3.96
N VAL A 299 6.99 -14.49 4.75
CA VAL A 299 6.38 -13.26 4.20
C VAL A 299 7.43 -12.37 3.56
N GLY A 300 8.64 -12.30 4.13
CA GLY A 300 9.79 -11.64 3.51
C GLY A 300 10.07 -12.15 2.10
N LEU A 301 9.96 -13.45 1.86
CA LEU A 301 10.07 -14.02 0.51
C LEU A 301 8.97 -13.54 -0.44
N GLU A 302 7.71 -13.43 0.01
CA GLU A 302 6.64 -12.91 -0.84
C GLU A 302 6.88 -11.47 -1.27
N VAL A 303 7.42 -10.65 -0.37
CA VAL A 303 7.76 -9.26 -0.67
C VAL A 303 9.03 -9.16 -1.52
N TYR A 304 10.02 -10.01 -1.28
CA TYR A 304 11.26 -10.04 -2.06
C TYR A 304 11.01 -10.39 -3.53
N LYS A 305 10.01 -11.22 -3.82
CA LYS A 305 9.56 -11.49 -5.20
C LYS A 305 9.08 -10.25 -5.95
N ASP A 306 8.61 -9.21 -5.25
CA ASP A 306 8.28 -7.92 -5.87
C ASP A 306 9.56 -7.11 -6.19
N VAL A 307 10.59 -7.20 -5.34
CA VAL A 307 11.89 -6.51 -5.55
C VAL A 307 12.74 -7.14 -6.65
N ILE A 308 12.82 -8.47 -6.70
CA ILE A 308 13.67 -9.18 -7.68
C ILE A 308 13.27 -8.90 -9.13
N GLN A 309 12.02 -8.50 -9.38
CA GLN A 309 11.55 -8.10 -10.72
C GLN A 309 12.31 -6.89 -11.26
N TYR A 310 12.84 -6.02 -10.40
CA TYR A 310 13.64 -4.87 -10.81
C TYR A 310 15.08 -5.21 -11.14
N LYS A 311 15.66 -6.23 -10.50
CA LYS A 311 17.11 -6.49 -10.57
C LYS A 311 17.63 -6.61 -12.02
N PRO A 312 17.02 -7.41 -12.91
CA PRO A 312 17.47 -7.48 -14.31
C PRO A 312 17.36 -6.16 -15.08
N LEU A 313 16.49 -5.24 -14.64
CA LEU A 313 16.23 -3.96 -15.29
C LEU A 313 17.20 -2.85 -14.85
N VAL A 314 17.84 -3.03 -13.69
CA VAL A 314 18.79 -2.07 -13.10
C VAL A 314 20.23 -2.60 -13.07
N GLU A 315 20.46 -3.82 -13.58
CA GLU A 315 21.79 -4.38 -13.80
C GLU A 315 22.60 -3.50 -14.77
N GLU A 316 23.86 -3.24 -14.44
CA GLU A 316 24.77 -2.59 -15.39
C GLU A 316 25.13 -3.58 -16.51
N PRO A 317 25.26 -3.11 -17.77
CA PRO A 317 25.73 -3.97 -18.85
C PRO A 317 27.10 -4.54 -18.48
N LYS A 318 27.22 -5.87 -18.50
CA LYS A 318 28.50 -6.56 -18.30
C LYS A 318 29.44 -6.14 -19.43
N VAL A 319 30.47 -5.37 -19.08
CA VAL A 319 31.58 -4.97 -19.97
C VAL A 319 32.47 -6.16 -20.28
#